data_AF-A0A645C9J7-F1
#
_entry.id   AF-A0A645C9J7-F1
#
_cell.length_a   1.000
_cell.length_b   1.000
_cell.length_c   1.000
_cell.angle_alpha   90.00
_cell.angle_beta   90.00
_cell.angle_gamma   90.00
#
_symmetry.space_group_name_H-M   'P 1'
#
loop_
_entity.id
_entity.type
_entity.pdbx_description
1 polymer ?
#
loop_
_entity_poly.entity_id
_entity_poly.type
_entity_poly.pdbx_seq_one_letter_code
_entity_poly.pdbx_strand_id
1 'polypeptide(L)'
;MGASTVAMIVTSAMLAPLMGQLGWTSEMAKVLALLAIGAGSMTVSHANDSYFWVVSQFSDMDTTTAYKTQTGVTLVQGITTLVILMVIGAFVL
;
A
#
# COMPACT_ATOMS: atom_id res chain seq x y z
N MET A 1 0.64 7.24 9.53
CA MET A 1 1.97 6.60 9.77
C MET A 1 1.94 5.41 10.73
N GLY A 2 1.16 5.41 11.82
CA GLY A 2 1.13 4.29 12.79
C GLY A 2 0.30 3.06 12.38
N ALA A 3 -0.79 3.24 11.63
CA ALA A 3 -1.66 2.11 11.24
C ALA A 3 -1.09 1.28 10.07
N SER A 4 -0.51 1.94 9.07
CA SER A 4 -0.04 1.26 7.85
C SER A 4 1.19 0.38 8.08
N THR A 5 2.12 0.78 8.95
CA THR A 5 3.30 -0.03 9.28
C THR A 5 2.95 -1.28 10.06
N VAL A 6 2.03 -1.17 11.02
CA VAL A 6 1.52 -2.34 11.76
C VAL A 6 0.77 -3.27 10.82
N ALA A 7 -0.08 -2.75 9.94
CA ALA A 7 -0.79 -3.56 8.94
C ALA A 7 0.18 -4.31 8.02
N MET A 8 1.23 -3.64 7.52
CA MET A 8 2.28 -4.30 6.71
C MET A 8 2.95 -5.44 7.45
N ILE A 9 3.37 -5.24 8.71
CA ILE A 9 4.06 -6.26 9.51
C ILE A 9 3.13 -7.45 9.79
N VAL A 10 1.86 -7.20 10.13
CA VAL A 10 0.89 -8.27 10.40
C VAL A 10 0.60 -9.07 9.12
N THR A 11 0.31 -8.40 8.00
CA THR A 11 0.01 -9.08 6.73
C THR A 11 1.21 -9.87 6.21
N SER A 12 2.43 -9.35 6.33
CA SER A 12 3.65 -10.08 5.95
C SER A 12 3.93 -11.29 6.84
N ALA A 13 3.72 -11.18 8.14
CA ALA A 13 3.82 -12.30 9.07
C ALA A 13 2.78 -13.39 8.77
N MET A 14 1.56 -13.02 8.37
CA MET A 14 0.52 -13.96 7.96
C MET A 14 0.83 -14.66 6.64
N LEU A 15 1.49 -13.96 5.69
CA LEU A 15 1.84 -14.52 4.39
C LEU A 15 3.09 -15.39 4.43
N ALA A 16 4.04 -15.13 5.33
CA ALA A 16 5.29 -15.89 5.48
C ALA A 16 5.12 -17.43 5.45
N PRO A 17 4.19 -18.05 6.21
CA PRO A 17 3.99 -19.51 6.14
C PRO A 17 3.31 -19.99 4.84
N LEU A 18 2.55 -19.12 4.16
CA LEU A 18 1.85 -19.45 2.90
C LEU A 18 2.78 -19.39 1.67
N MET A 19 3.88 -18.64 1.74
CA MET A 19 4.83 -18.50 0.62
C MET A 19 5.46 -19.83 0.21
N GLY A 20 5.69 -20.73 1.18
CA GLY A 20 6.20 -22.08 0.91
C GLY A 20 5.21 -22.95 0.14
N GLN A 21 3.90 -22.78 0.38
CA GLN A 21 2.85 -23.53 -0.31
C GLN A 21 2.56 -22.97 -1.72
N LEU A 22 2.78 -21.67 -1.92
CA LEU A 22 2.59 -20.98 -3.21
C LEU A 22 3.73 -21.21 -4.21
N GLY A 23 4.76 -21.99 -3.86
CA GLY A 23 5.93 -22.20 -4.71
C GLY A 23 6.84 -20.97 -4.83
N TRP A 24 6.62 -19.93 -4.00
CA TRP A 24 7.41 -18.70 -3.95
C TRP A 24 8.68 -18.91 -3.11
N THR A 25 9.50 -19.86 -3.54
CA THR A 25 10.71 -20.28 -2.81
C THR A 25 11.92 -19.39 -3.07
N SER A 26 11.93 -18.67 -4.20
CA SER A 26 12.97 -17.68 -4.53
C SER A 26 12.92 -16.49 -3.57
N GLU A 27 14.08 -16.00 -3.11
CA GLU A 27 14.17 -14.78 -2.28
C GLU A 27 13.52 -13.58 -2.97
N MET A 28 13.62 -13.51 -4.30
CA MET A 28 13.04 -12.42 -5.07
C MET A 28 11.51 -12.43 -5.05
N ALA A 29 10.89 -13.62 -5.05
CA ALA A 29 9.44 -13.78 -4.90
C ALA A 29 8.96 -13.24 -3.54
N LYS A 30 9.76 -13.47 -2.49
CA LYS A 30 9.45 -13.00 -1.14
C LYS A 30 9.54 -11.48 -1.02
N VAL A 31 10.55 -10.89 -1.64
CA VAL A 31 10.72 -9.44 -1.70
C VAL A 31 9.58 -8.79 -2.49
N LEU A 32 9.21 -9.35 -3.64
CA LEU A 32 8.09 -8.83 -4.45
C LEU A 32 6.75 -8.90 -3.69
N ALA A 33 6.48 -9.98 -2.97
CA ALA A 33 5.29 -10.08 -2.14
C ALA A 33 5.28 -9.05 -0.99
N LEU A 34 6.40 -8.84 -0.31
CA LEU A 34 6.55 -7.80 0.72
C LEU A 34 6.31 -6.40 0.14
N LEU A 35 6.86 -6.12 -1.04
CA LEU A 35 6.63 -4.85 -1.74
C LEU A 35 5.16 -4.67 -2.12
N ALA A 36 4.48 -5.73 -2.55
CA ALA A 36 3.05 -5.70 -2.87
C ALA A 36 2.17 -5.43 -1.64
N ILE A 37 2.49 -6.05 -0.50
CA ILE A 37 1.82 -5.77 0.78
C ILE A 37 2.03 -4.30 1.17
N GLY A 38 3.26 -3.79 1.00
CA GLY A 38 3.57 -2.40 1.29
C GLY A 38 2.80 -1.42 0.40
N ALA A 39 2.75 -1.69 -0.89
CA ALA A 39 1.97 -0.91 -1.86
C ALA A 39 0.47 -0.92 -1.51
N GLY A 40 -0.09 -2.09 -1.18
CA GLY A 40 -1.48 -2.23 -0.79
C GLY A 40 -1.84 -1.42 0.45
N SER A 41 -0.95 -1.36 1.46
CA SER A 41 -1.17 -0.61 2.70
C SER A 41 -1.30 0.91 2.52
N MET A 42 -0.85 1.43 1.37
CA MET A 42 -0.92 2.86 1.01
C MET A 42 -2.10 3.20 0.11
N THR A 43 -2.92 2.21 -0.26
CA THR A 43 -4.02 2.39 -1.22
C THR A 43 -5.29 2.76 -0.46
N VAL A 44 -5.91 3.90 -0.81
CA VAL A 44 -7.13 4.44 -0.17
C VAL A 44 -6.90 4.95 1.26
N SER A 45 -6.34 6.16 1.39
CA SER A 45 -6.41 6.89 2.66
C SER A 45 -7.84 7.42 2.87
N HIS A 46 -8.48 6.93 3.93
CA HIS A 46 -9.74 7.46 4.49
C HIS A 46 -9.41 8.44 5.63
N ALA A 47 -10.36 9.22 6.18
CA ALA A 47 -10.09 10.14 7.32
C ALA A 47 -9.56 9.48 8.61
N ASN A 48 -9.38 8.17 8.59
CA ASN A 48 -8.66 7.38 9.58
C ASN A 48 -7.12 7.57 9.50
N ASP A 49 -6.58 8.19 8.45
CA ASP A 49 -5.15 8.53 8.37
C ASP A 49 -4.90 9.93 8.95
N SER A 50 -4.00 10.04 9.93
CA SER A 50 -3.55 11.34 10.47
C SER A 50 -2.99 12.26 9.38
N TYR A 51 -2.47 11.69 8.28
CA TYR A 51 -1.94 12.46 7.15
C TYR A 51 -3.03 13.25 6.40
N PHE A 52 -4.28 12.77 6.43
CA PHE A 52 -5.43 13.48 5.87
C PHE A 52 -5.62 14.84 6.56
N TRP A 53 -5.61 14.83 7.90
CA TRP A 53 -5.84 16.02 8.72
C TRP A 53 -4.68 17.01 8.68
N VAL A 54 -3.43 16.52 8.56
CA VAL A 54 -2.27 17.38 8.35
C VAL A 54 -2.40 18.13 7.01
N VAL A 55 -2.68 17.43 5.91
CA VAL A 55 -2.77 18.07 4.59
C VAL A 55 -3.98 19.01 4.48
N SER A 56 -5.13 18.65 5.06
CA SER A 56 -6.31 19.54 5.03
C SER A 56 -6.12 20.79 5.88
N GLN A 57 -5.48 20.68 7.05
CA GLN A 57 -5.23 21.83 7.93
C GLN A 57 -4.11 22.75 7.42
N PHE A 58 -3.06 22.20 6.80
CA PHE A 58 -2.01 23.04 6.19
C PHE A 58 -2.45 23.75 4.91
N SER A 59 -3.49 23.26 4.23
CA SER A 59 -3.96 23.81 2.95
C SER A 59 -5.22 24.68 3.08
N ASP A 60 -5.72 24.94 4.31
CA ASP A 60 -6.96 25.69 4.58
C ASP A 60 -8.16 25.24 3.71
N MET A 61 -8.24 23.93 3.48
CA MET A 61 -9.10 23.34 2.45
C MET A 61 -10.30 22.64 3.09
N ASP A 62 -11.51 22.89 2.57
CA ASP A 62 -12.73 22.28 3.12
C ASP A 62 -12.62 20.75 3.16
N THR A 63 -13.07 20.16 4.27
CA THR A 63 -12.95 18.71 4.55
C THR A 63 -13.54 17.83 3.44
N THR A 64 -14.57 18.32 2.73
CA THR A 64 -15.19 17.62 1.60
C THR A 64 -14.28 17.58 0.37
N THR A 65 -13.56 18.68 0.11
CA THR A 65 -12.61 18.81 -1.00
C THR A 65 -11.34 18.02 -0.72
N ALA A 66 -10.85 18.07 0.53
CA ALA A 66 -9.72 17.25 0.98
C ALA A 66 -10.01 15.75 0.80
N TYR A 67 -11.22 15.30 1.15
CA TYR A 67 -11.62 13.89 0.98
C TYR A 67 -11.55 13.43 -0.47
N LYS A 68 -12.13 14.20 -1.41
CA LYS A 68 -12.15 13.82 -2.83
C LYS A 68 -10.75 13.79 -3.44
N THR A 69 -9.92 14.78 -3.12
CA THR A 69 -8.59 14.91 -3.71
C THR A 69 -7.62 13.88 -3.13
N GLN A 70 -7.60 13.69 -1.81
CA GLN A 70 -6.63 12.83 -1.14
C GLN A 70 -6.96 11.34 -1.41
N THR A 71 -8.23 10.95 -1.31
CA THR A 71 -8.65 9.57 -1.65
C THR A 71 -8.45 9.26 -3.13
N GLY A 72 -8.67 10.24 -4.03
CA GLY A 72 -8.40 10.07 -5.47
C GLY A 72 -6.93 9.86 -5.79
N VAL A 73 -6.04 10.69 -5.23
CA VAL A 73 -4.59 10.60 -5.45
C VAL A 73 -4.02 9.30 -4.89
N THR A 74 -4.43 8.91 -3.68
CA THR A 74 -3.94 7.66 -3.05
C THR A 74 -4.44 6.41 -3.76
N LEU A 75 -5.63 6.45 -4.35
CA LEU A 75 -6.15 5.36 -5.19
C LEU A 75 -5.35 5.21 -6.50
N VAL A 76 -5.05 6.32 -7.19
CA VAL A 76 -4.21 6.30 -8.39
C VAL A 76 -2.79 5.84 -8.07
N GLN A 77 -2.23 6.29 -6.94
CA GLN A 77 -0.91 5.87 -6.48
C GLN A 77 -0.86 4.35 -6.23
N GLY A 78 -1.83 3.79 -5.50
CA GLY A 78 -1.83 2.35 -5.22
C GLY A 78 -2.05 1.50 -6.48
N ILE A 79 -2.92 1.92 -7.40
CA ILE A 79 -3.09 1.24 -8.70
C ILE A 79 -1.79 1.28 -9.50
N THR A 80 -1.14 2.44 -9.59
CA THR A 80 0.12 2.59 -10.32
C THR A 80 1.20 1.67 -9.76
N THR A 81 1.36 1.63 -8.43
CA THR A 81 2.33 0.74 -7.78
C THR A 81 2.00 -0.73 -8.01
N LEU A 82 0.71 -1.12 -7.98
CA LEU A 82 0.29 -2.48 -8.26
C LEU A 82 0.61 -2.90 -9.70
N VAL A 83 0.36 -2.03 -10.68
CA VAL A 83 0.71 -2.28 -12.08
C VAL A 83 2.23 -2.42 -12.26
N ILE A 84 3.03 -1.53 -11.65
CA ILE A 84 4.49 -1.61 -11.72
C ILE A 84 4.99 -2.93 -11.12
N LEU A 85 4.46 -3.33 -9.96
CA LEU A 85 4.86 -4.59 -9.32
C LEU A 85 4.44 -5.81 -10.13
N MET A 86 3.27 -5.79 -10.79
CA MET A 86 2.87 -6.86 -11.72
C MET A 86 3.80 -6.94 -12.93
N VAL A 87 4.19 -5.80 -13.51
CA VAL A 87 5.14 -5.76 -14.63
C VAL A 87 6.49 -6.32 -14.21
N ILE A 88 7.05 -5.85 -13.09
CA ILE A 88 8.33 -6.35 -12.56
C ILE A 88 8.23 -7.84 -12.25
N GLY A 89 7.14 -8.27 -11.61
CA GLY A 89 6.88 -9.67 -11.31
C GLY A 89 6.87 -10.55 -12.56
N ALA A 90 6.27 -10.11 -13.66
CA ALA A 90 6.23 -10.85 -14.92
C ALA A 90 7.61 -11.02 -15.60
N PHE A 91 8.60 -10.16 -15.29
CA PHE A 91 9.96 -10.27 -15.83
C PHE A 91 10.93 -10.98 -14.90
N VAL A 92 10.64 -11.03 -13.60
CA VAL A 92 11.56 -11.46 -12.54
C VAL A 92 11.22 -12.85 -11.97
N LEU A 93 9.94 -13.24 -12.02
CA LEU A 93 9.45 -14.59 -11.69
C LEU A 93 9.30 -15.44 -12.95
#